data_AF-A0A7V6WFP3-F1
#
_entry.id   AF-A0A7V6WFP3-F1
#
_cell.length_a   1.000
_cell.length_b   1.000
_cell.length_c   1.000
_cell.angle_alpha   90.00
_cell.angle_beta   90.00
_cell.angle_gamma   90.00
#
_symmetry.space_group_name_H-M   'P 1'
#
loop_
_entity.id
_entity.type
_entity.pdbx_description
1 polymer ?
#
loop_
_entity_poly.entity_id
_entity_poly.type
_entity_poly.pdbx_seq_one_letter_code
_entity_poly.pdbx_strand_id
1 'polypeptide(L)'
;STACGCWIYTGYWAMDKEAGTVAVKRRLLKDPSGIGLFPQYAFAWPANRRIVYNRCSADIHGNPWNKDLPLIQFDHQANAWRNADVPDFKAYDTVPDGTLVPVRPEKTTPYLMLEEGLGRLFAVKGVNDGPLPEHYEPVESPIENILSKQQNMPLLQKFPGEFSKLAGTASTKYPYVATTHRMIEHYQSGAVTRNCPSLAEVSSHMFVNISPKLADKLGVRTGQDVFIETARGRIKCKVSVSGVCIPLKVNGREVEIVGMPWCFGFKGLAVGASANDLTPFVGDPNTSIPEYKAFLCNITKA
;
A
#
# COMPACT_ATOMS: atom_id res chain seq x y z
N SER A 1 37.79 -0.80 -12.18
CA SER A 1 36.47 -1.47 -12.19
C SER A 1 35.88 -1.38 -10.78
N THR A 2 34.60 -1.05 -10.64
CA THR A 2 33.87 -1.03 -9.36
C THR A 2 32.82 -2.13 -9.37
N ALA A 3 32.61 -2.84 -8.25
CA ALA A 3 31.61 -3.90 -8.12
C ALA A 3 30.58 -3.56 -7.03
N CYS A 4 29.29 -3.74 -7.32
CA CYS A 4 28.20 -3.53 -6.36
C CYS A 4 26.98 -4.40 -6.71
N GLY A 5 26.56 -5.26 -5.78
CA GLY A 5 25.39 -6.14 -6.00
C GLY A 5 24.03 -5.42 -5.91
N CYS A 6 23.98 -4.25 -5.26
CA CYS A 6 22.79 -3.41 -5.19
C CYS A 6 23.20 -1.94 -5.06
N TRP A 7 23.20 -1.21 -6.17
CA TRP A 7 23.82 0.11 -6.26
C TRP A 7 23.20 1.15 -5.31
N ILE A 8 21.87 1.10 -5.08
CA ILE A 8 21.15 2.01 -4.16
C ILE A 8 21.57 1.86 -2.70
N TYR A 9 22.24 0.75 -2.35
CA TYR A 9 22.75 0.48 -1.00
C TYR A 9 24.23 0.85 -0.85
N THR A 10 24.86 1.44 -1.86
CA THR A 10 26.21 2.00 -1.70
C THR A 10 26.21 2.99 -0.53
N GLY A 11 27.10 2.78 0.45
CA GLY A 11 27.17 3.53 1.70
C GLY A 11 26.52 2.87 2.92
N TYR A 12 25.62 1.91 2.74
CA TYR A 12 24.90 1.20 3.83
C TYR A 12 25.84 0.55 4.86
N TRP A 13 26.98 0.03 4.41
CA TRP A 13 28.01 -0.61 5.25
C TRP A 13 29.29 0.23 5.39
N ALA A 14 29.26 1.49 4.97
CA ALA A 14 30.42 2.37 5.12
C ALA A 14 30.67 2.65 6.61
N MET A 15 31.96 2.75 6.98
CA MET A 15 32.34 3.12 8.34
C MET A 15 31.98 4.58 8.60
N ASP A 16 31.15 4.82 9.60
CA ASP A 16 30.86 6.15 10.13
C ASP A 16 31.80 6.39 11.33
N LYS A 17 32.76 7.30 11.14
CA LYS A 17 33.79 7.59 12.16
C LYS A 17 33.21 8.32 13.36
N GLU A 18 32.16 9.13 13.20
CA GLU A 18 31.50 9.83 14.31
C GLU A 18 30.76 8.82 15.19
N ALA A 19 30.06 7.87 14.57
CA ALA A 19 29.32 6.85 15.28
C ALA A 19 30.17 5.65 15.75
N GLY A 20 31.43 5.54 15.31
CA GLY A 20 32.33 4.41 15.63
C GLY A 20 31.83 3.06 15.11
N THR A 21 30.95 3.04 14.10
CA THR A 21 30.34 1.82 13.57
C THR A 21 29.93 1.99 12.10
N VAL A 22 29.53 0.90 11.43
CA VAL A 22 29.03 0.98 10.06
C VAL A 22 27.65 1.61 10.00
N ALA A 23 27.32 2.31 8.91
CA ALA A 23 26.14 3.17 8.81
C ALA A 23 24.80 2.51 9.21
N VAL A 24 24.54 1.26 8.83
CA VAL A 24 23.32 0.55 9.25
C VAL A 24 23.24 0.24 10.76
N LYS A 25 24.38 0.10 11.43
CA LYS A 25 24.45 -0.23 12.85
C LYS A 25 24.36 0.99 13.76
N ARG A 26 24.28 2.20 13.21
CA ARG A 26 24.13 3.43 14.00
C ARG A 26 22.80 3.39 14.79
N ARG A 27 22.84 3.83 16.05
CA ARG A 27 21.68 3.87 16.97
C ARG A 27 21.56 5.21 17.69
N LEU A 28 22.13 6.26 17.10
CA LEU A 28 22.14 7.58 17.71
C LEU A 28 20.83 8.30 17.38
N LEU A 29 20.13 8.75 18.42
CA LEU A 29 18.85 9.47 18.32
C LEU A 29 19.05 10.99 18.17
N LYS A 30 20.21 11.41 17.65
CA LYS A 30 20.49 12.83 17.42
C LYS A 30 19.65 13.31 16.24
N ASP A 31 18.84 14.34 16.49
CA ASP A 31 18.07 15.03 15.46
C ASP A 31 18.21 16.55 15.63
N PRO A 32 19.26 17.16 15.04
CA PRO A 32 19.49 18.59 15.15
C PRO A 32 18.37 19.43 14.49
N SER A 33 17.60 18.83 13.59
CA SER A 33 16.54 19.52 12.86
C SER A 33 15.23 19.61 13.64
N GLY A 34 15.00 18.72 14.61
CA GLY A 34 13.76 18.65 15.39
C GLY A 34 12.54 18.12 14.64
N ILE A 35 12.70 17.64 13.40
CA ILE A 35 11.59 17.17 12.54
C ILE A 35 11.46 15.64 12.48
N GLY A 36 12.25 14.92 13.27
CA GLY A 36 12.18 13.47 13.42
C GLY A 36 13.00 12.68 12.38
N LEU A 37 14.04 13.25 11.77
CA LEU A 37 14.80 12.56 10.71
C LEU A 37 15.72 11.45 11.24
N PHE A 38 16.33 11.67 12.41
CA PHE A 38 17.30 10.77 13.04
C PHE A 38 18.32 10.17 12.04
N PRO A 39 19.12 11.00 11.33
CA PRO A 39 19.99 10.54 10.24
C PRO A 39 21.09 9.56 10.70
N GLN A 40 21.39 9.54 12.01
CA GLN A 40 22.34 8.62 12.63
C GLN A 40 21.64 7.41 13.31
N TYR A 41 20.36 7.16 13.00
CA TYR A 41 19.68 5.92 13.36
C TYR A 41 19.50 5.05 12.10
N ALA A 42 20.21 3.93 12.06
CA ALA A 42 20.33 3.05 10.90
C ALA A 42 20.77 3.79 9.62
N PHE A 43 20.35 3.27 8.47
CA PHE A 43 20.63 3.84 7.15
C PHE A 43 19.39 3.70 6.26
N ALA A 44 18.97 4.81 5.65
CA ALA A 44 17.93 4.80 4.62
C ALA A 44 18.58 4.80 3.23
N TRP A 45 18.01 4.07 2.29
CA TRP A 45 18.39 4.25 0.88
C TRP A 45 17.49 5.31 0.24
N PRO A 46 17.95 6.05 -0.77
CA PRO A 46 19.34 6.10 -1.25
C PRO A 46 20.20 7.08 -0.45
N ALA A 47 21.49 6.76 -0.26
CA ALA A 47 22.49 7.65 0.34
C ALA A 47 22.09 8.30 1.69
N ASN A 48 21.29 7.63 2.51
CA ASN A 48 20.76 8.10 3.80
C ASN A 48 19.74 9.25 3.74
N ARG A 49 19.17 9.53 2.56
CA ARG A 49 18.04 10.46 2.40
C ARG A 49 16.83 9.91 3.13
N ARG A 50 16.27 10.69 4.05
CA ARG A 50 15.11 10.29 4.86
C ARG A 50 13.80 10.66 4.19
N ILE A 51 13.80 11.75 3.43
CA ILE A 51 12.67 12.23 2.65
C ILE A 51 13.12 12.36 1.19
N VAL A 52 12.57 11.53 0.32
CA VAL A 52 12.78 11.63 -1.14
C VAL A 52 12.06 12.86 -1.70
N TYR A 53 12.56 13.37 -2.83
CA TYR A 53 12.07 14.57 -3.51
C TYR A 53 12.13 15.84 -2.64
N ASN A 54 13.01 15.87 -1.64
CA ASN A 54 13.07 16.96 -0.66
C ASN A 54 13.41 18.34 -1.26
N ARG A 55 13.88 18.42 -2.51
CA ARG A 55 13.96 19.69 -3.24
C ARG A 55 12.61 20.40 -3.36
N CYS A 56 11.52 19.64 -3.47
CA CYS A 56 10.15 20.16 -3.55
C CYS A 56 9.67 20.82 -2.24
N SER A 57 10.41 20.70 -1.14
CA SER A 57 10.11 21.39 0.12
C SER A 57 10.40 22.91 0.09
N ALA A 58 11.04 23.38 -0.98
CA ALA A 58 11.37 24.78 -1.20
C ALA A 58 10.96 25.24 -2.60
N ASP A 59 10.76 26.55 -2.77
CA ASP A 59 10.44 27.19 -4.04
C ASP A 59 11.62 27.16 -5.04
N ILE A 60 11.45 27.76 -6.22
CA ILE A 60 12.48 27.77 -7.28
C ILE A 60 13.77 28.50 -6.85
N HIS A 61 13.70 29.40 -5.87
CA HIS A 61 14.82 30.15 -5.31
C HIS A 61 15.41 29.51 -4.05
N GLY A 62 14.91 28.34 -3.65
CA GLY A 62 15.38 27.62 -2.48
C GLY A 62 14.85 28.17 -1.15
N ASN A 63 13.78 28.96 -1.17
CA ASN A 63 13.09 29.35 0.06
C ASN A 63 12.14 28.23 0.50
N PRO A 64 12.20 27.75 1.74
CA PRO A 64 11.32 26.69 2.22
C PRO A 64 9.86 27.14 2.21
N TRP A 65 8.94 26.27 1.78
CA TRP A 65 7.50 26.54 1.83
C TRP A 65 7.00 26.68 3.27
N ASN A 66 7.52 25.84 4.17
CA ASN A 66 7.31 25.96 5.61
C ASN A 66 8.61 26.45 6.26
N LYS A 67 8.63 27.73 6.66
CA LYS A 67 9.82 28.38 7.25
C LYS A 67 10.14 27.91 8.66
N ASP A 68 9.16 27.39 9.40
CA ASP A 68 9.35 26.94 10.77
C ASP A 68 10.03 25.57 10.83
N LEU A 69 9.92 24.79 9.74
CA LEU A 69 10.47 23.44 9.62
C LEU A 69 11.17 23.26 8.26
N PRO A 70 12.27 23.99 8.00
CA PRO A 70 12.95 23.94 6.72
C PRO A 70 13.67 22.60 6.53
N LEU A 71 13.24 21.83 5.54
CA LEU A 71 13.90 20.58 5.17
C LEU A 71 15.14 20.83 4.31
N ILE A 72 14.99 21.65 3.28
CA ILE A 72 16.04 22.13 2.38
C ILE A 72 15.88 23.65 2.24
N GLN A 73 16.98 24.39 2.32
CA GLN A 73 16.99 25.85 2.12
C GLN A 73 18.28 26.29 1.43
N PHE A 74 18.21 27.33 0.59
CA PHE A 74 19.39 27.99 0.05
C PHE A 74 19.63 29.34 0.72
N ASP A 75 20.83 29.51 1.26
CA ASP A 75 21.34 30.75 1.81
C ASP A 75 22.06 31.52 0.69
N HIS A 76 21.39 32.53 0.13
CA HIS A 76 21.91 33.31 -1.00
C HIS A 76 23.11 34.18 -0.63
N GLN A 77 23.22 34.61 0.64
CA GLN A 77 24.34 35.43 1.11
C GLN A 77 25.58 34.57 1.28
N ALA A 78 25.43 33.39 1.88
CA ALA A 78 26.53 32.43 2.02
C ALA A 78 26.80 31.61 0.75
N ASN A 79 25.94 31.73 -0.27
CA ASN A 79 25.95 30.90 -1.48
C ASN A 79 25.99 29.40 -1.14
N ALA A 80 25.15 28.94 -0.22
CA ALA A 80 25.23 27.58 0.34
C ALA A 80 23.85 26.96 0.62
N TRP A 81 23.76 25.63 0.53
CA TRP A 81 22.58 24.90 0.99
C TRP A 81 22.63 24.67 2.51
N ARG A 82 21.53 24.97 3.19
CA ARG A 82 21.26 24.68 4.60
C ARG A 82 20.20 23.57 4.65
N ASN A 83 20.63 22.35 4.92
CA ASN A 83 19.78 21.17 4.78
C ASN A 83 19.63 20.45 6.11
N ALA A 84 18.39 20.12 6.47
CA ALA A 84 18.09 19.22 7.58
C ALA A 84 18.28 17.74 7.17
N ASP A 85 18.05 17.41 5.90
CA ASP A 85 18.23 16.06 5.32
C ASP A 85 19.30 16.05 4.22
N VAL A 86 19.72 14.86 3.81
CA VAL A 86 20.59 14.69 2.63
C VAL A 86 19.82 15.14 1.38
N PRO A 87 20.36 16.05 0.54
CA PRO A 87 19.69 16.48 -0.69
C PRO A 87 19.36 15.33 -1.64
N ASP A 88 18.08 15.24 -2.02
CA ASP A 88 17.60 14.38 -3.11
C ASP A 88 17.51 15.16 -4.43
N PHE A 89 18.61 15.82 -4.77
CA PHE A 89 18.84 16.56 -6.00
C PHE A 89 20.33 16.87 -6.10
N LYS A 90 20.77 17.42 -7.23
CA LYS A 90 22.16 17.83 -7.43
C LYS A 90 22.43 19.17 -6.70
N ALA A 91 22.69 19.11 -5.39
CA ALA A 91 22.97 20.29 -4.57
C ALA A 91 24.40 20.84 -4.77
N TYR A 92 25.34 20.02 -5.25
CA TYR A 92 26.74 20.38 -5.42
C TYR A 92 27.31 19.83 -6.73
N ASP A 93 28.20 20.60 -7.35
CA ASP A 93 29.11 20.17 -8.42
C ASP A 93 30.47 19.80 -7.80
N THR A 94 31.10 18.74 -8.30
CA THR A 94 32.49 18.43 -7.97
C THR A 94 33.39 18.99 -9.06
N VAL A 95 34.24 19.96 -8.72
CA VAL A 95 35.24 20.52 -9.65
C VAL A 95 36.51 19.64 -9.69
N PRO A 96 37.44 19.82 -10.64
CA PRO A 96 38.55 18.88 -10.87
C PRO A 96 39.46 18.60 -9.67
N ASP A 97 39.58 19.53 -8.72
CA ASP A 97 40.36 19.37 -7.49
C ASP A 97 39.60 18.61 -6.37
N GLY A 98 38.36 18.19 -6.64
CA GLY A 98 37.50 17.48 -5.69
C GLY A 98 36.64 18.39 -4.81
N THR A 99 36.76 19.72 -4.93
CA THR A 99 35.96 20.67 -4.15
C THR A 99 34.50 20.62 -4.56
N LEU A 100 33.60 20.67 -3.58
CA LEU A 100 32.16 20.77 -3.79
C LEU A 100 31.72 22.22 -3.90
N VAL A 101 31.15 22.60 -5.04
CA VAL A 101 30.62 23.94 -5.29
C VAL A 101 29.09 23.89 -5.27
N PRO A 102 28.40 24.72 -4.48
CA PRO A 102 26.94 24.73 -4.42
C PRO A 102 26.30 25.04 -5.78
N VAL A 103 25.35 24.21 -6.21
CA VAL A 103 24.51 24.44 -7.38
C VAL A 103 23.39 25.40 -6.99
N ARG A 104 23.21 26.48 -7.75
CA ARG A 104 22.13 27.46 -7.52
C ARG A 104 20.75 26.80 -7.63
N PRO A 105 19.77 27.16 -6.78
CA PRO A 105 18.44 26.54 -6.73
C PRO A 105 17.74 26.44 -8.10
N GLU A 106 17.92 27.44 -8.95
CA GLU A 106 17.30 27.55 -10.28
C GLU A 106 17.88 26.55 -11.29
N LYS A 107 19.05 25.98 -11.00
CA LYS A 107 19.74 24.97 -11.83
C LYS A 107 19.55 23.54 -11.29
N THR A 108 18.76 23.37 -10.24
CA THR A 108 18.50 22.05 -9.65
C THR A 108 17.22 21.45 -10.18
N THR A 109 17.17 20.12 -10.20
CA THR A 109 16.02 19.36 -10.69
C THR A 109 15.46 18.51 -9.54
N PRO A 110 14.17 18.65 -9.17
CA PRO A 110 13.60 17.97 -8.01
C PRO A 110 13.33 16.47 -8.21
N TYR A 111 13.02 16.02 -9.42
CA TYR A 111 12.80 14.61 -9.72
C TYR A 111 13.97 14.04 -10.53
N LEU A 112 15.14 13.91 -9.91
CA LEU A 112 16.40 13.57 -10.59
C LEU A 112 16.41 12.21 -11.30
N MET A 113 15.51 11.31 -10.94
CA MET A 113 15.37 9.98 -11.57
C MET A 113 14.45 9.99 -12.80
N LEU A 114 13.77 11.11 -13.08
CA LEU A 114 12.91 11.28 -14.24
C LEU A 114 13.65 12.09 -15.30
N GLU A 115 13.52 11.69 -16.57
CA GLU A 115 14.21 12.32 -17.71
C GLU A 115 13.88 13.80 -17.84
N GLU A 116 12.61 14.14 -17.62
CA GLU A 116 12.10 15.51 -17.64
C GLU A 116 12.36 16.28 -16.35
N GLY A 117 12.76 15.60 -15.26
CA GLY A 117 13.03 16.24 -13.99
C GLY A 117 11.81 16.70 -13.19
N LEU A 118 10.59 16.34 -13.62
CA LEU A 118 9.31 16.80 -13.10
C LEU A 118 8.42 15.62 -12.67
N GLY A 119 7.57 15.87 -11.67
CA GLY A 119 6.49 14.96 -11.30
C GLY A 119 5.43 14.92 -12.40
N ARG A 120 4.99 13.73 -12.78
CA ARG A 120 3.99 13.55 -13.85
C ARG A 120 2.58 13.66 -13.30
N LEU A 121 1.87 14.73 -13.68
CA LEU A 121 0.39 14.76 -13.62
C LEU A 121 -0.22 13.94 -14.76
N PHE A 122 0.42 13.94 -15.92
CA PHE A 122 0.07 13.15 -17.09
C PHE A 122 1.18 12.12 -17.36
N ALA A 123 0.88 10.84 -17.14
CA ALA A 123 1.86 9.76 -17.19
C ALA A 123 2.02 9.20 -18.61
N VAL A 124 2.85 9.86 -19.43
CA VAL A 124 3.13 9.43 -20.82
C VAL A 124 3.77 8.03 -20.93
N LYS A 125 4.36 7.53 -19.84
CA LYS A 125 5.02 6.22 -19.76
C LYS A 125 5.02 5.69 -18.33
N GLY A 126 5.19 4.38 -18.21
CA GLY A 126 5.29 3.67 -16.93
C GLY A 126 3.96 3.12 -16.40
N VAL A 127 2.88 3.29 -17.15
CA VAL A 127 1.55 2.75 -16.90
C VAL A 127 0.96 2.22 -18.21
N ASN A 128 0.27 1.10 -18.15
CA ASN A 128 -0.33 0.41 -19.31
C ASN A 128 -1.78 0.85 -19.55
N ASP A 129 -2.43 1.40 -18.53
CA ASP A 129 -3.88 1.61 -18.45
C ASP A 129 -4.33 3.06 -18.68
N GLY A 130 -3.41 3.91 -19.11
CA GLY A 130 -3.69 5.27 -19.55
C GLY A 130 -2.88 6.33 -18.78
N PRO A 131 -2.72 7.52 -19.36
CA PRO A 131 -1.87 8.56 -18.79
C PRO A 131 -2.52 9.33 -17.64
N LEU A 132 -3.81 9.14 -17.39
CA LEU A 132 -4.57 9.70 -16.28
C LEU A 132 -5.38 8.58 -15.63
N PRO A 133 -5.55 8.58 -14.30
CA PRO A 133 -6.45 7.65 -13.63
C PRO A 133 -7.89 7.82 -14.12
N GLU A 134 -8.57 6.71 -14.36
CA GLU A 134 -9.97 6.64 -14.74
C GLU A 134 -10.68 5.60 -13.85
N HIS A 135 -11.93 5.87 -13.47
CA HIS A 135 -12.71 4.94 -12.68
C HIS A 135 -13.21 3.78 -13.55
N TYR A 136 -12.88 2.56 -13.11
CA TYR A 136 -13.50 1.34 -13.59
C TYR A 136 -14.01 0.54 -12.40
N GLU A 137 -15.16 -0.10 -12.57
CA GLU A 137 -15.73 -1.00 -11.57
C GLU A 137 -14.86 -2.26 -11.40
N PRO A 138 -14.80 -2.85 -10.18
CA PRO A 138 -14.16 -4.15 -9.95
C PRO A 138 -14.71 -5.21 -10.89
N VAL A 139 -13.92 -6.26 -11.17
CA VAL A 139 -14.31 -7.29 -12.16
C VAL A 139 -15.64 -7.95 -11.80
N GLU A 140 -15.97 -7.99 -10.51
CA GLU A 140 -17.29 -8.31 -10.00
C GLU A 140 -17.84 -7.11 -9.24
N SER A 141 -18.72 -6.34 -9.87
CA SER A 141 -19.32 -5.16 -9.24
C SER A 141 -20.81 -5.37 -8.91
N PRO A 142 -21.28 -4.90 -7.75
CA PRO A 142 -22.69 -4.97 -7.39
C PRO A 142 -23.58 -4.05 -8.25
N ILE A 143 -22.98 -3.16 -9.05
CA ILE A 143 -23.66 -2.17 -9.88
C ILE A 143 -22.99 -2.01 -11.24
N GLU A 144 -23.72 -1.38 -12.17
CA GLU A 144 -23.14 -0.88 -13.42
C GLU A 144 -22.37 0.43 -13.17
N ASN A 145 -21.32 0.66 -13.95
CA ASN A 145 -20.52 1.88 -13.94
C ASN A 145 -21.40 3.06 -14.35
N ILE A 146 -21.47 4.07 -13.48
CA ILE A 146 -22.28 5.27 -13.70
C ILE A 146 -21.51 6.41 -14.38
N LEU A 147 -20.17 6.31 -14.44
CA LEU A 147 -19.30 7.36 -14.96
C LEU A 147 -18.99 7.15 -16.45
N SER A 148 -18.91 5.90 -16.90
CA SER A 148 -18.64 5.59 -18.30
C SER A 148 -19.31 4.28 -18.74
N LYS A 149 -19.36 4.05 -20.07
CA LYS A 149 -19.84 2.77 -20.65
C LYS A 149 -18.85 1.62 -20.45
N GLN A 150 -17.62 1.91 -20.03
CA GLN A 150 -16.59 0.91 -19.82
C GLN A 150 -16.69 0.40 -18.37
N GLN A 151 -17.28 -0.79 -18.21
CA GLN A 151 -17.55 -1.36 -16.88
C GLN A 151 -16.26 -1.59 -16.09
N ASN A 152 -15.40 -2.49 -16.57
CA ASN A 152 -14.15 -2.87 -15.91
C ASN A 152 -12.93 -2.34 -16.67
N MET A 153 -11.78 -2.37 -16.01
CA MET A 153 -10.48 -2.09 -16.62
C MET A 153 -10.30 -2.92 -17.90
N PRO A 154 -10.22 -2.32 -19.10
CA PRO A 154 -10.20 -3.05 -20.36
C PRO A 154 -8.94 -3.91 -20.54
N LEU A 155 -7.85 -3.57 -19.85
CA LEU A 155 -6.56 -4.28 -19.91
C LEU A 155 -6.34 -5.25 -18.75
N LEU A 156 -7.36 -5.51 -17.93
CA LEU A 156 -7.28 -6.45 -16.81
C LEU A 156 -6.75 -7.81 -17.28
N GLN A 157 -5.75 -8.34 -16.58
CA GLN A 157 -5.21 -9.65 -16.89
C GLN A 157 -6.18 -10.73 -16.41
N LYS A 158 -6.58 -11.61 -17.33
CA LYS A 158 -7.44 -12.76 -17.04
C LYS A 158 -6.64 -14.04 -17.26
N PHE A 159 -6.73 -14.95 -16.31
CA PHE A 159 -6.03 -16.23 -16.35
C PHE A 159 -7.04 -17.37 -16.56
N PRO A 160 -6.71 -18.40 -17.35
CA PRO A 160 -7.58 -19.56 -17.52
C PRO A 160 -7.57 -20.47 -16.27
N GLY A 161 -8.54 -21.39 -16.18
CA GLY A 161 -8.58 -22.43 -15.14
C GLY A 161 -9.82 -22.38 -14.25
N GLU A 162 -9.94 -23.30 -13.31
CA GLU A 162 -11.16 -23.46 -12.50
C GLU A 162 -11.47 -22.22 -11.63
N PHE A 163 -10.45 -21.46 -11.24
CA PHE A 163 -10.56 -20.23 -10.46
C PHE A 163 -10.88 -18.97 -11.28
N SER A 164 -10.97 -19.09 -12.61
CA SER A 164 -11.31 -17.99 -13.52
C SER A 164 -12.81 -17.64 -13.55
N LYS A 165 -13.65 -18.43 -12.87
CA LYS A 165 -15.09 -18.17 -12.76
C LYS A 165 -15.29 -16.81 -12.12
N LEU A 166 -16.21 -16.02 -12.66
CA LEU A 166 -16.61 -14.70 -12.17
C LEU A 166 -18.13 -14.61 -12.04
N ALA A 167 -18.59 -13.84 -11.06
CA ALA A 167 -19.95 -13.35 -10.96
C ALA A 167 -20.18 -12.29 -12.04
N GLY A 168 -21.37 -12.28 -12.64
CA GLY A 168 -21.77 -11.19 -13.52
C GLY A 168 -21.96 -9.88 -12.74
N THR A 169 -21.87 -8.75 -13.44
CA THR A 169 -22.21 -7.44 -12.89
C THR A 169 -23.63 -7.45 -12.31
N ALA A 170 -23.81 -6.78 -11.17
CA ALA A 170 -25.06 -6.69 -10.44
C ALA A 170 -25.71 -8.07 -10.17
N SER A 171 -24.87 -9.07 -9.86
CA SER A 171 -25.33 -10.44 -9.63
C SER A 171 -26.39 -10.52 -8.53
N THR A 172 -27.55 -11.08 -8.86
CA THR A 172 -28.57 -11.42 -7.86
C THR A 172 -28.18 -12.66 -7.04
N LYS A 173 -27.30 -13.53 -7.57
CA LYS A 173 -26.78 -14.70 -6.88
C LYS A 173 -25.72 -14.33 -5.84
N TYR A 174 -24.89 -13.34 -6.14
CA TYR A 174 -23.82 -12.83 -5.26
C TYR A 174 -24.01 -11.33 -5.04
N PRO A 175 -24.99 -10.91 -4.22
CA PRO A 175 -25.41 -9.51 -4.16
C PRO A 175 -24.55 -8.62 -3.25
N TYR A 176 -23.61 -9.19 -2.49
CA TYR A 176 -22.84 -8.47 -1.47
C TYR A 176 -21.39 -8.28 -1.91
N VAL A 177 -20.79 -7.14 -1.54
CA VAL A 177 -19.37 -6.90 -1.77
C VAL A 177 -18.58 -7.62 -0.69
N ALA A 178 -17.66 -8.47 -1.11
CA ALA A 178 -16.66 -9.09 -0.27
C ALA A 178 -15.33 -8.32 -0.36
N THR A 179 -14.64 -8.23 0.78
CA THR A 179 -13.27 -7.70 0.85
C THR A 179 -12.42 -8.51 1.82
N THR A 180 -11.12 -8.64 1.52
CA THR A 180 -10.18 -9.30 2.43
C THR A 180 -9.29 -8.29 3.16
N HIS A 181 -9.10 -8.48 4.47
CA HIS A 181 -8.30 -7.59 5.31
C HIS A 181 -7.43 -8.34 6.32
N ARG A 182 -6.59 -7.58 7.03
CA ARG A 182 -5.74 -8.11 8.11
C ARG A 182 -6.44 -7.94 9.45
N MET A 183 -5.85 -8.55 10.47
CA MET A 183 -6.18 -8.31 11.88
C MET A 183 -4.90 -7.98 12.62
N ILE A 184 -5.01 -7.35 13.80
CA ILE A 184 -3.86 -6.92 14.58
C ILE A 184 -3.10 -8.16 15.12
N GLU A 185 -3.83 -9.22 15.46
CA GLU A 185 -3.37 -10.41 16.14
C GLU A 185 -2.68 -11.41 15.19
N HIS A 186 -2.83 -11.26 13.88
CA HIS A 186 -2.35 -12.23 12.90
C HIS A 186 -1.61 -11.60 11.72
N TYR A 187 -0.57 -12.31 11.25
CA TYR A 187 0.31 -11.86 10.18
C TYR A 187 0.15 -12.72 8.90
N GLN A 188 -0.17 -12.06 7.79
CA GLN A 188 -0.38 -12.68 6.47
C GLN A 188 -1.38 -13.85 6.53
N SER A 189 -1.04 -15.03 6.01
CA SER A 189 -1.86 -16.27 6.07
C SER A 189 -2.00 -16.85 7.48
N GLY A 190 -1.41 -16.18 8.47
CA GLY A 190 -1.35 -16.61 9.86
C GLY A 190 -0.44 -17.82 10.10
N ALA A 191 0.37 -18.23 9.13
CA ALA A 191 1.24 -19.42 9.27
C ALA A 191 2.12 -19.36 10.53
N VAL A 192 2.64 -18.18 10.88
CA VAL A 192 3.40 -17.97 12.13
C VAL A 192 2.45 -17.74 13.31
N THR A 193 1.52 -16.79 13.19
CA THR A 193 0.75 -16.28 14.33
C THR A 193 -0.37 -17.19 14.81
N ARG A 194 -0.95 -18.03 13.94
CA ARG A 194 -1.91 -19.08 14.35
C ARG A 194 -1.26 -20.27 15.05
N ASN A 195 0.07 -20.30 15.11
CA ASN A 195 0.85 -21.25 15.90
C ASN A 195 1.42 -20.61 17.17
N CYS A 196 1.12 -19.33 17.45
CA CYS A 196 1.43 -18.69 18.71
C CYS A 196 0.24 -18.86 19.66
N PRO A 197 0.37 -19.59 20.78
CA PRO A 197 -0.77 -19.92 21.64
C PRO A 197 -1.57 -18.71 22.11
N SER A 198 -0.90 -17.65 22.55
CA SER A 198 -1.56 -16.42 23.03
C SER A 198 -2.31 -15.67 21.93
N LEU A 199 -1.79 -15.65 20.70
CA LEU A 199 -2.49 -15.01 19.57
C LEU A 199 -3.66 -15.87 19.06
N ALA A 200 -3.48 -17.19 19.05
CA ALA A 200 -4.53 -18.14 18.70
C ALA A 200 -5.67 -18.13 19.73
N GLU A 201 -5.38 -17.88 21.02
CA GLU A 201 -6.39 -17.72 22.07
C GLU A 201 -7.28 -16.49 21.81
N VAL A 202 -6.67 -15.33 21.50
CA VAL A 202 -7.42 -14.09 21.22
C VAL A 202 -8.27 -14.19 19.95
N SER A 203 -7.73 -14.81 18.90
CA SER A 203 -8.38 -14.91 17.59
C SER A 203 -8.32 -16.35 17.05
N SER A 204 -9.22 -17.20 17.53
CA SER A 204 -9.18 -18.65 17.31
C SER A 204 -9.87 -19.16 16.04
N HIS A 205 -10.74 -18.35 15.43
CA HIS A 205 -11.65 -18.81 14.37
C HIS A 205 -11.62 -17.89 13.16
N MET A 206 -11.70 -18.48 11.96
CA MET A 206 -12.06 -17.73 10.75
C MET A 206 -13.48 -17.18 10.93
N PHE A 207 -13.65 -15.88 10.69
CA PHE A 207 -14.93 -15.21 10.77
C PHE A 207 -15.14 -14.21 9.64
N VAL A 208 -16.35 -13.68 9.53
CA VAL A 208 -16.69 -12.57 8.63
C VAL A 208 -17.33 -11.43 9.40
N ASN A 209 -16.94 -10.19 9.09
CA ASN A 209 -17.61 -9.01 9.59
C ASN A 209 -18.81 -8.69 8.70
N ILE A 210 -19.98 -8.51 9.31
CA ILE A 210 -21.18 -8.03 8.63
C ILE A 210 -21.84 -6.92 9.45
N SER A 211 -22.63 -6.09 8.76
CA SER A 211 -23.44 -5.05 9.39
C SER A 211 -24.56 -5.65 10.26
N PRO A 212 -25.04 -4.93 11.29
CA PRO A 212 -26.24 -5.34 12.03
C PRO A 212 -27.46 -5.55 11.14
N LYS A 213 -27.62 -4.70 10.11
CA LYS A 213 -28.73 -4.77 9.16
C LYS A 213 -28.71 -6.08 8.35
N LEU A 214 -27.55 -6.47 7.84
CA LEU A 214 -27.40 -7.75 7.13
C LEU A 214 -27.60 -8.92 8.08
N ALA A 215 -27.11 -8.82 9.32
CA ALA A 215 -27.30 -9.86 10.34
C ALA A 215 -28.79 -10.09 10.65
N ASP A 216 -29.56 -9.01 10.81
CA ASP A 216 -31.02 -9.06 11.04
C ASP A 216 -31.75 -9.68 9.85
N LYS A 217 -31.38 -9.28 8.62
CA LYS A 217 -31.94 -9.85 7.38
C LYS A 217 -31.68 -11.35 7.28
N LEU A 218 -30.52 -11.83 7.74
CA LEU A 218 -30.13 -13.24 7.69
C LEU A 218 -30.57 -14.04 8.92
N GLY A 219 -31.04 -13.38 9.99
CA GLY A 219 -31.39 -14.02 11.24
C GLY A 219 -30.21 -14.68 11.95
N VAL A 220 -29.03 -14.02 11.93
CA VAL A 220 -27.78 -14.52 12.55
C VAL A 220 -27.26 -13.57 13.64
N ARG A 221 -26.51 -14.13 14.60
CA ARG A 221 -25.86 -13.39 15.69
C ARG A 221 -24.38 -13.73 15.74
N THR A 222 -23.56 -12.84 16.30
CA THR A 222 -22.11 -13.05 16.49
C THR A 222 -21.81 -14.43 17.08
N GLY A 223 -20.81 -15.12 16.52
CA GLY A 223 -20.37 -16.45 16.93
C GLY A 223 -21.15 -17.61 16.27
N GLN A 224 -22.25 -17.33 15.56
CA GLN A 224 -22.93 -18.35 14.77
C GLN A 224 -22.17 -18.68 13.49
N ASP A 225 -22.38 -19.88 12.99
CA ASP A 225 -21.80 -20.32 11.73
C ASP A 225 -22.60 -19.79 10.54
N VAL A 226 -21.88 -19.35 9.52
CA VAL A 226 -22.42 -18.94 8.22
C VAL A 226 -21.60 -19.58 7.11
N PHE A 227 -22.22 -19.69 5.95
CA PHE A 227 -21.50 -19.95 4.71
C PHE A 227 -21.32 -18.67 3.92
N ILE A 228 -20.11 -18.47 3.41
CA ILE A 228 -19.85 -17.47 2.37
C ILE A 228 -19.54 -18.20 1.08
N GLU A 229 -20.20 -17.77 0.02
CA GLU A 229 -20.08 -18.36 -1.31
C GLU A 229 -19.80 -17.28 -2.34
N THR A 230 -18.96 -17.63 -3.31
CA THR A 230 -18.66 -16.81 -4.49
C THR A 230 -18.73 -17.71 -5.73
N ALA A 231 -18.52 -17.19 -6.94
CA ALA A 231 -18.55 -18.03 -8.14
C ALA A 231 -17.43 -19.11 -8.18
N ARG A 232 -16.44 -19.01 -7.29
CA ARG A 232 -15.30 -19.95 -7.21
C ARG A 232 -15.53 -21.06 -6.20
N GLY A 233 -16.17 -20.78 -5.07
CA GLY A 233 -16.28 -21.75 -3.99
C GLY A 233 -17.11 -21.26 -2.81
N ARG A 234 -17.13 -22.07 -1.75
CA ARG A 234 -17.90 -21.83 -0.54
C ARG A 234 -17.06 -22.23 0.69
N ILE A 235 -17.07 -21.40 1.71
CA ILE A 235 -16.41 -21.67 3.00
C ILE A 235 -17.42 -21.58 4.14
N LYS A 236 -17.16 -22.30 5.23
CA LYS A 236 -17.86 -22.16 6.51
C LYS A 236 -17.01 -21.34 7.48
N CYS A 237 -17.60 -20.35 8.13
CA CYS A 237 -16.90 -19.49 9.08
C CYS A 237 -17.87 -18.93 10.13
N LYS A 238 -17.32 -18.29 11.17
CA LYS A 238 -18.11 -17.59 12.18
C LYS A 238 -18.58 -16.22 11.67
N VAL A 239 -19.68 -15.71 12.18
CA VAL A 239 -20.08 -14.32 11.93
C VAL A 239 -19.68 -13.41 13.09
N SER A 240 -19.20 -12.21 12.76
CA SER A 240 -18.95 -11.11 13.69
C SER A 240 -19.83 -9.93 13.27
N VAL A 241 -20.92 -9.71 14.00
CA VAL A 241 -21.83 -8.60 13.75
C VAL A 241 -21.24 -7.36 14.41
N SER A 242 -20.88 -6.35 13.61
CA SER A 242 -20.18 -5.16 14.10
C SER A 242 -20.48 -3.93 13.25
N GLY A 243 -20.28 -2.74 13.81
CA GLY A 243 -20.39 -1.47 13.08
C GLY A 243 -19.20 -1.15 12.18
N VAL A 244 -18.25 -2.07 12.00
CA VAL A 244 -17.07 -1.86 11.13
C VAL A 244 -17.45 -1.96 9.65
N CYS A 245 -18.32 -2.93 9.31
CA CYS A 245 -18.90 -3.03 7.97
C CYS A 245 -20.25 -2.32 7.96
N ILE A 246 -20.33 -1.23 7.21
CA ILE A 246 -21.53 -0.39 7.10
C ILE A 246 -22.01 -0.45 5.65
N PRO A 247 -23.30 -0.72 5.38
CA PRO A 247 -23.84 -0.68 4.04
C PRO A 247 -23.72 0.74 3.46
N LEU A 248 -23.34 0.84 2.19
CA LEU A 248 -23.19 2.11 1.49
C LEU A 248 -24.34 2.32 0.51
N LYS A 249 -24.79 3.56 0.35
CA LYS A 249 -25.73 3.92 -0.72
C LYS A 249 -24.94 4.26 -1.98
N VAL A 250 -25.01 3.41 -2.99
CA VAL A 250 -24.32 3.58 -4.27
C VAL A 250 -25.34 3.45 -5.41
N ASN A 251 -25.41 4.46 -6.28
CA ASN A 251 -26.37 4.51 -7.38
C ASN A 251 -27.83 4.22 -6.95
N GLY A 252 -28.26 4.83 -5.84
CA GLY A 252 -29.61 4.63 -5.27
C GLY A 252 -29.88 3.26 -4.65
N ARG A 253 -28.89 2.35 -4.65
CA ARG A 253 -28.97 1.02 -4.03
C ARG A 253 -28.17 0.98 -2.75
N GLU A 254 -28.66 0.23 -1.78
CA GLU A 254 -27.87 -0.10 -0.61
C GLU A 254 -27.01 -1.33 -0.92
N VAL A 255 -25.70 -1.20 -0.73
CA VAL A 255 -24.69 -2.22 -1.00
C VAL A 255 -24.08 -2.63 0.33
N GLU A 256 -24.31 -3.88 0.73
CA GLU A 256 -23.70 -4.48 1.91
C GLU A 256 -22.26 -4.89 1.64
N ILE A 257 -21.41 -4.77 2.66
CA ILE A 257 -20.00 -5.14 2.63
C ILE A 257 -19.76 -6.25 3.65
N VAL A 258 -19.05 -7.29 3.23
CA VAL A 258 -18.64 -8.43 4.04
C VAL A 258 -17.11 -8.44 4.14
N GLY A 259 -16.60 -8.19 5.34
CA GLY A 259 -15.16 -8.20 5.64
C GLY A 259 -14.67 -9.58 6.01
N MET A 260 -13.57 -10.04 5.40
CA MET A 260 -12.95 -11.34 5.67
C MET A 260 -11.47 -11.19 6.05
N PRO A 261 -11.04 -11.63 7.24
CA PRO A 261 -9.63 -11.80 7.53
C PRO A 261 -9.05 -12.94 6.67
N TRP A 262 -7.90 -12.72 6.02
CA TRP A 262 -7.26 -13.75 5.17
C TRP A 262 -6.12 -14.48 5.88
N CYS A 263 -6.17 -14.52 7.22
CA CYS A 263 -5.10 -15.05 8.05
C CYS A 263 -5.37 -16.45 8.62
N PHE A 264 -6.32 -17.20 8.06
CA PHE A 264 -6.67 -18.56 8.48
C PHE A 264 -6.33 -19.61 7.42
N GLY A 265 -6.24 -20.86 7.87
CA GLY A 265 -5.95 -22.01 7.02
C GLY A 265 -6.14 -23.33 7.77
N PHE A 266 -5.99 -24.43 7.04
CA PHE A 266 -6.35 -25.77 7.51
C PHE A 266 -5.45 -26.37 8.60
N LYS A 267 -4.33 -25.72 8.95
CA LYS A 267 -3.33 -26.23 9.91
C LYS A 267 -2.82 -25.14 10.84
N GLY A 268 -2.69 -25.45 12.12
CA GLY A 268 -2.21 -24.57 13.20
C GLY A 268 -3.00 -24.80 14.49
N LEU A 269 -2.78 -23.98 15.52
CA LEU A 269 -3.60 -23.99 16.74
C LEU A 269 -4.97 -23.36 16.50
N ALA A 270 -5.00 -22.25 15.74
CA ALA A 270 -6.22 -21.67 15.18
C ALA A 270 -6.38 -22.13 13.73
N VAL A 271 -7.51 -22.77 13.41
CA VAL A 271 -7.80 -23.32 12.08
C VAL A 271 -9.04 -22.67 11.46
N GLY A 272 -9.13 -22.70 10.14
CA GLY A 272 -10.27 -22.18 9.40
C GLY A 272 -10.04 -22.25 7.89
N ALA A 273 -11.05 -21.87 7.12
CA ALA A 273 -10.92 -21.79 5.67
C ALA A 273 -10.00 -20.64 5.24
N SER A 274 -9.42 -20.75 4.05
CA SER A 274 -8.66 -19.67 3.43
C SER A 274 -9.62 -18.70 2.75
N ALA A 275 -9.51 -17.40 3.03
CA ALA A 275 -10.31 -16.40 2.33
C ALA A 275 -10.01 -16.37 0.81
N ASN A 276 -8.81 -16.77 0.41
CA ASN A 276 -8.43 -16.84 -1.01
C ASN A 276 -9.14 -17.96 -1.78
N ASP A 277 -9.82 -18.89 -1.10
CA ASP A 277 -10.70 -19.86 -1.77
C ASP A 277 -11.89 -19.17 -2.46
N LEU A 278 -12.14 -17.90 -2.11
CA LEU A 278 -13.28 -17.10 -2.59
C LEU A 278 -12.89 -15.98 -3.55
N THR A 279 -11.63 -15.55 -3.58
CA THR A 279 -11.18 -14.35 -4.31
C THR A 279 -11.06 -14.60 -5.82
N PRO A 280 -11.33 -13.59 -6.66
CA PRO A 280 -11.21 -13.74 -8.12
C PRO A 280 -9.75 -13.89 -8.55
N PHE A 281 -9.53 -14.67 -9.62
CA PHE A 281 -8.22 -14.85 -10.23
C PHE A 281 -8.04 -13.96 -11.46
N VAL A 282 -7.92 -12.66 -11.20
CA VAL A 282 -7.64 -11.61 -12.18
C VAL A 282 -6.48 -10.76 -11.68
N GLY A 283 -5.75 -10.07 -12.55
CA GLY A 283 -4.60 -9.25 -12.19
C GLY A 283 -4.65 -7.84 -12.75
N ASP A 284 -4.06 -6.90 -12.01
CA ASP A 284 -3.79 -5.54 -12.47
C ASP A 284 -2.99 -5.53 -13.79
N PRO A 285 -3.33 -4.68 -14.77
CA PRO A 285 -2.65 -4.60 -16.07
C PRO A 285 -1.15 -4.30 -15.99
N ASN A 286 -0.68 -3.66 -14.93
CA ASN A 286 0.70 -3.23 -14.78
C ASN A 286 1.59 -4.27 -14.09
N THR A 287 1.03 -4.98 -13.11
CA THR A 287 1.80 -5.78 -12.13
C THR A 287 1.29 -7.21 -11.97
N SER A 288 0.14 -7.54 -12.56
CA SER A 288 -0.56 -8.80 -12.34
C SER A 288 -1.02 -9.02 -10.89
N ILE A 289 -0.96 -8.00 -10.03
CA ILE A 289 -1.39 -8.11 -8.62
C ILE A 289 -2.90 -8.39 -8.58
N PRO A 290 -3.36 -9.42 -7.83
CA PRO A 290 -4.76 -9.79 -7.92
C PRO A 290 -5.76 -8.93 -7.16
N GLU A 291 -7.02 -8.95 -7.64
CA GLU A 291 -8.14 -8.18 -7.09
C GLU A 291 -8.72 -8.84 -5.82
N TYR A 292 -8.02 -8.66 -4.69
CA TYR A 292 -8.44 -9.24 -3.40
C TYR A 292 -9.36 -8.35 -2.56
N LYS A 293 -9.65 -7.12 -3.02
CA LYS A 293 -10.24 -6.06 -2.17
C LYS A 293 -11.68 -5.72 -2.51
N ALA A 294 -12.15 -6.07 -3.69
CA ALA A 294 -13.54 -5.90 -4.09
C ALA A 294 -13.92 -7.04 -5.03
N PHE A 295 -14.87 -7.87 -4.60
CA PHE A 295 -15.45 -8.94 -5.40
C PHE A 295 -16.84 -9.26 -4.83
N LEU A 296 -17.59 -10.16 -5.47
CA LEU A 296 -18.96 -10.46 -5.05
C LEU A 296 -19.08 -11.79 -4.30
N CYS A 297 -19.92 -11.78 -3.28
CA CYS A 297 -20.28 -12.96 -2.50
C CYS A 297 -21.77 -13.01 -2.16
N ASN A 298 -22.18 -14.17 -1.66
CA ASN A 298 -23.41 -14.35 -0.91
C ASN A 298 -23.08 -14.89 0.49
N ILE A 299 -23.96 -14.64 1.44
CA ILE A 299 -23.87 -15.17 2.80
C ILE A 299 -25.20 -15.83 3.16
N THR A 300 -25.12 -17.04 3.72
CA THR A 300 -26.27 -17.80 4.20
C THR A 300 -25.98 -18.39 5.57
N LYS A 301 -27.04 -18.61 6.36
CA LYS A 301 -26.92 -19.33 7.63
C LYS A 301 -26.45 -20.78 7.36
N ALA A 302 -25.55 -21.28 8.20
CA ALA A 302 -25.02 -22.64 8.07
C ALA A 302 -25.89 -23.71 8.72
#